data_AF-A0A1J5NUX5-F1
#
_entry.id   AF-A0A1J5NUX5-F1
#
_cell.length_a   1.000
_cell.length_b   1.000
_cell.length_c   1.000
_cell.angle_alpha   90.00
_cell.angle_beta   90.00
_cell.angle_gamma   90.00
#
_symmetry.space_group_name_H-M   'P 1'
#
loop_
_entity.id
_entity.type
_entity.pdbx_description
1 polymer ?
#
loop_
_entity_poly.entity_id
_entity_poly.type
_entity_poly.pdbx_seq_one_letter_code
_entity_poly.pdbx_strand_id
1 'polypeptide(L)'
;MYWGFDPKKIIELNWEQSVTLPGGLRVTATPAQHRSNRSFSHDNKTLWASYVIQAGHYRLFYGGDGGCSPNFKQIGRQYGPFDLALLECGQYSPNWPWTHLWYGQAAEAAVDLNARLLQPIHWAKFVEADQPWNEPIAKLLPAAEKLGVKVNVPRIGEPYTLGDLPMNAVWWDFE
;
A
#
# COMPACT_ATOMS: atom_id res chain seq x y z
N MET A 1 -12.73 -1.99 -26.46
CA MET A 1 -11.58 -1.71 -25.57
C MET A 1 -11.01 -0.35 -25.94
N TYR A 2 -11.13 0.63 -25.06
CA TYR A 2 -11.09 2.07 -25.39
C TYR A 2 -9.67 2.69 -25.48
N TRP A 3 -8.61 1.92 -25.21
CA TRP A 3 -7.22 2.46 -25.13
C TRP A 3 -6.19 1.73 -26.00
N GLY A 4 -6.63 0.86 -26.93
CA GLY A 4 -5.73 0.23 -27.92
C GLY A 4 -4.77 -0.85 -27.41
N PHE A 5 -4.84 -1.24 -26.13
CA PHE A 5 -4.06 -2.36 -25.60
C PHE A 5 -4.54 -3.70 -26.17
N ASP A 6 -3.59 -4.59 -26.49
CA ASP A 6 -3.87 -5.98 -26.87
C ASP A 6 -4.53 -6.71 -25.69
N PRO A 7 -5.77 -7.21 -25.83
CA PRO A 7 -6.48 -7.91 -24.77
C PRO A 7 -5.70 -9.09 -24.17
N LYS A 8 -4.85 -9.74 -24.97
CA LYS A 8 -4.04 -10.88 -24.55
C LYS A 8 -2.97 -10.52 -23.53
N LYS A 9 -2.69 -9.22 -23.35
CA LYS A 9 -1.75 -8.68 -22.35
C LYS A 9 -2.44 -8.27 -21.05
N ILE A 10 -3.78 -8.41 -20.97
CA ILE A 10 -4.56 -8.04 -19.80
C ILE A 10 -4.91 -9.32 -19.03
N ILE A 11 -4.57 -9.34 -17.74
CA ILE A 11 -4.94 -10.41 -16.83
C ILE A 11 -5.85 -9.80 -15.78
N GLU A 12 -7.10 -10.27 -15.71
CA GLU A 12 -8.06 -9.85 -14.69
C GLU A 12 -8.04 -10.85 -13.54
N LEU A 13 -8.02 -10.35 -12.31
CA LEU A 13 -7.99 -11.14 -11.09
C LEU A 13 -9.11 -10.67 -10.14
N ASN A 14 -9.85 -11.63 -9.60
CA ASN A 14 -10.61 -11.46 -8.36
C ASN A 14 -9.71 -11.68 -7.14
N TRP A 15 -10.19 -11.32 -5.95
CA TRP A 15 -9.48 -11.65 -4.71
C TRP A 15 -9.18 -13.15 -4.60
N GLU A 16 -8.04 -13.46 -4.01
CA GLU A 16 -7.42 -14.79 -3.90
C GLU A 16 -6.98 -15.43 -5.24
N GLN A 17 -7.24 -14.78 -6.38
CA GLN A 17 -6.68 -15.22 -7.65
C GLN A 17 -5.24 -14.74 -7.79
N SER A 18 -4.43 -15.57 -8.46
CA SER A 18 -3.01 -15.30 -8.67
C SER A 18 -2.59 -15.61 -10.10
N VAL A 19 -1.56 -14.91 -10.55
CA VAL A 19 -0.89 -15.16 -11.82
C VAL A 19 0.62 -15.15 -11.63
N THR A 20 1.32 -16.01 -12.36
CA THR A 20 2.77 -15.99 -12.45
C THR A 20 3.17 -15.42 -13.80
N LEU A 21 3.89 -14.31 -13.78
CA LEU A 21 4.40 -13.64 -14.98
C LEU A 21 5.72 -14.29 -15.44
N PRO A 22 6.14 -14.07 -16.70
CA PRO A 22 7.47 -14.44 -17.17
C PRO A 22 8.56 -13.90 -16.23
N GLY A 23 9.57 -14.72 -15.93
CA GLY A 23 10.60 -14.39 -14.92
C GLY A 23 10.24 -14.84 -13.50
N GLY A 24 9.08 -15.47 -13.28
CA GLY A 24 8.72 -16.11 -12.01
C GLY A 24 8.08 -15.18 -10.98
N LEU A 25 7.73 -13.95 -11.36
CA LEU A 25 7.01 -13.01 -10.49
C LEU A 25 5.58 -13.49 -10.30
N ARG A 26 5.21 -13.88 -9.08
CA ARG A 26 3.83 -14.25 -8.76
C ARG A 26 3.11 -13.08 -8.11
N VAL A 27 1.96 -12.71 -8.66
CA VAL A 27 1.08 -11.66 -8.15
C VAL A 27 -0.24 -12.30 -7.75
N THR A 28 -0.65 -12.07 -6.51
CA THR A 28 -1.94 -12.51 -5.97
C THR A 28 -2.74 -11.27 -5.60
N ALA A 29 -3.95 -11.14 -6.12
CA ALA A 29 -4.88 -10.08 -5.69
C ALA A 29 -5.49 -10.49 -4.34
N THR A 30 -5.43 -9.61 -3.35
CA THR A 30 -5.99 -9.83 -2.01
C THR A 30 -7.03 -8.76 -1.69
N PRO A 31 -7.94 -9.01 -0.72
CA PRO A 31 -8.92 -8.02 -0.30
C PRO A 31 -8.27 -6.68 0.12
N ALA A 32 -8.95 -5.58 -0.17
CA ALA A 32 -8.64 -4.24 0.33
C ALA A 32 -9.93 -3.56 0.79
N GLN A 33 -9.81 -2.58 1.69
CA GLN A 33 -10.95 -1.81 2.20
C GLN A 33 -11.02 -0.47 1.47
N HIS A 34 -11.63 -0.46 0.28
CA HIS A 34 -11.77 0.75 -0.53
C HIS A 34 -13.04 0.68 -1.39
N ARG A 35 -13.16 1.55 -2.39
CA ARG A 35 -14.28 1.59 -3.36
C ARG A 35 -13.77 1.96 -4.75
N SER A 36 -14.59 1.83 -5.80
CA SER A 36 -14.21 2.31 -7.13
C SER A 36 -15.30 3.21 -7.71
N ASN A 37 -14.90 4.30 -8.37
CA ASN A 37 -15.84 5.10 -9.14
C ASN A 37 -15.15 5.86 -10.27
N ARG A 38 -15.82 5.92 -11.43
CA ARG A 38 -15.46 6.75 -12.60
C ARG A 38 -16.69 7.39 -13.28
N SER A 39 -17.87 7.32 -12.65
CA SER A 39 -19.13 7.84 -13.20
C SER A 39 -20.01 8.47 -12.14
N PHE A 40 -20.91 9.37 -12.52
CA PHE A 40 -21.79 10.04 -11.55
C PHE A 40 -22.97 9.19 -11.07
N SER A 41 -23.27 8.07 -11.73
CA SER A 41 -24.49 7.29 -11.50
C SER A 41 -24.26 5.88 -10.98
N HIS A 42 -23.02 5.37 -10.99
CA HIS A 42 -22.73 4.01 -10.58
C HIS A 42 -21.37 3.89 -9.91
N ASP A 43 -21.41 3.57 -8.62
CA ASP A 43 -20.23 3.22 -7.83
C ASP A 43 -19.95 1.71 -7.90
N ASN A 44 -18.71 1.32 -7.60
CA ASN A 44 -18.24 -0.05 -7.39
C ASN A 44 -18.42 -1.01 -8.59
N LYS A 45 -18.35 -0.48 -9.81
CA LYS A 45 -18.41 -1.28 -11.05
C LYS A 45 -17.16 -2.14 -11.31
N THR A 46 -16.03 -1.80 -10.70
CA THR A 46 -14.78 -2.55 -10.82
C THR A 46 -14.26 -2.93 -9.44
N LEU A 47 -13.65 -4.11 -9.32
CA LEU A 47 -13.05 -4.55 -8.07
C LEU A 47 -11.85 -3.66 -7.70
N TRP A 48 -11.67 -3.39 -6.41
CA TRP A 48 -10.45 -2.84 -5.81
C TRP A 48 -9.69 -3.97 -5.12
N ALA A 49 -8.36 -3.93 -5.07
CA ALA A 49 -7.55 -4.99 -4.48
C ALA A 49 -6.25 -4.44 -3.90
N SER A 50 -5.74 -5.15 -2.91
CA SER A 50 -4.32 -5.12 -2.54
C SER A 50 -3.60 -6.26 -3.28
N TYR A 51 -2.27 -6.29 -3.24
CA TYR A 51 -1.49 -7.30 -3.93
C TYR A 51 -0.39 -7.89 -3.06
N VAL A 52 -0.31 -9.21 -3.05
CA VAL A 52 0.86 -9.96 -2.62
C VAL A 52 1.73 -10.22 -3.84
N ILE A 53 2.99 -9.80 -3.78
CA ILE A 53 3.96 -9.95 -4.87
C ILE A 53 5.11 -10.80 -4.37
N GLN A 54 5.36 -11.93 -5.04
CA GLN A 54 6.44 -12.86 -4.72
C GLN A 54 7.48 -12.83 -5.84
N ALA A 55 8.70 -12.42 -5.50
CA ALA A 55 9.82 -12.27 -6.42
C ALA A 55 11.02 -13.06 -5.88
N GLY A 56 11.19 -14.29 -6.37
CA GLY A 56 12.19 -15.22 -5.81
C GLY A 56 11.89 -15.52 -4.34
N HIS A 57 12.84 -15.24 -3.45
CA HIS A 57 12.64 -15.38 -2.00
C HIS A 57 11.98 -14.17 -1.34
N TYR A 58 11.83 -13.05 -2.04
CA TYR A 58 11.21 -11.84 -1.50
C TYR A 58 9.69 -11.89 -1.57
N ARG A 59 9.03 -11.39 -0.53
CA ARG A 59 7.58 -11.17 -0.50
C ARG A 59 7.29 -9.71 -0.20
N LEU A 60 6.52 -9.08 -1.07
CA LEU A 60 6.03 -7.72 -0.90
C LEU A 60 4.52 -7.72 -0.74
N PHE A 61 4.03 -6.79 0.05
CA PHE A 61 2.63 -6.43 0.11
C PHE A 61 2.46 -5.01 -0.46
N TYR A 62 1.56 -4.82 -1.41
CA TYR A 62 1.15 -3.52 -1.91
C TYR A 62 -0.31 -3.30 -1.54
N GLY A 63 -0.57 -2.40 -0.59
CA GLY A 63 -1.91 -2.15 -0.07
C GLY A 63 -2.84 -1.44 -1.04
N GLY A 64 -2.27 -0.71 -2.01
CA GLY A 64 -3.04 0.25 -2.81
C GLY A 64 -3.49 1.42 -1.95
N ASP A 65 -4.66 1.94 -2.27
CA ASP A 65 -5.40 2.90 -1.45
C ASP A 65 -6.51 2.13 -0.72
N GLY A 66 -6.59 2.23 0.60
CA GLY A 66 -7.48 1.41 1.39
C GLY A 66 -7.31 1.57 2.90
N GLY A 67 -8.44 1.66 3.60
CA GLY A 67 -8.49 1.86 5.03
C GLY A 67 -8.21 0.62 5.87
N CYS A 68 -8.34 0.79 7.18
CA CYS A 68 -8.08 -0.26 8.15
C CYS A 68 -9.02 -1.46 7.91
N SER A 69 -8.46 -2.66 7.85
CA SER A 69 -9.19 -3.88 7.52
C SER A 69 -8.75 -5.05 8.39
N PRO A 70 -9.68 -5.89 8.89
CA PRO A 70 -9.32 -7.13 9.57
C PRO A 70 -8.56 -8.11 8.65
N ASN A 71 -8.61 -7.88 7.34
CA ASN A 71 -7.94 -8.71 6.34
C ASN A 71 -6.41 -8.65 6.44
N PHE A 72 -5.81 -7.55 6.94
CA PHE A 72 -4.35 -7.44 7.04
C PHE A 72 -3.74 -8.58 7.86
N LYS A 73 -4.36 -8.92 8.99
CA LYS A 73 -3.90 -10.01 9.85
C LYS A 73 -4.05 -11.38 9.21
N GLN A 74 -5.12 -11.59 8.45
CA GLN A 74 -5.32 -12.84 7.70
C GLN A 74 -4.30 -12.95 6.57
N ILE A 75 -4.08 -11.88 5.81
CA ILE A 75 -3.10 -11.80 4.73
C ILE A 75 -1.69 -12.06 5.30
N GLY A 76 -1.32 -11.42 6.41
CA GLY A 76 -0.04 -11.63 7.08
C GLY A 76 0.18 -13.07 7.54
N ARG A 77 -0.87 -13.76 8.01
CA ARG A 77 -0.82 -15.18 8.36
C ARG A 77 -0.68 -16.10 7.14
N GLN A 78 -1.35 -15.78 6.05
CA GLN A 78 -1.42 -16.64 4.87
C GLN A 78 -0.20 -16.48 3.95
N TYR A 79 0.30 -15.25 3.81
CA TYR A 79 1.31 -14.91 2.82
C TYR A 79 2.63 -14.38 3.43
N GLY A 80 2.61 -13.94 4.69
CA GLY A 80 3.76 -13.38 5.37
C GLY A 80 4.80 -14.42 5.83
N PRO A 81 5.90 -13.97 6.48
CA PRO A 81 6.26 -12.57 6.68
C PRO A 81 6.59 -11.87 5.35
N PHE A 82 6.29 -10.57 5.28
CA PHE A 82 6.68 -9.73 4.14
C PHE A 82 8.01 -9.05 4.40
N ASP A 83 8.85 -8.96 3.36
CA ASP A 83 10.09 -8.19 3.40
C ASP A 83 9.82 -6.70 3.31
N LEU A 84 8.77 -6.31 2.58
CA LEU A 84 8.34 -4.92 2.41
C LEU A 84 6.82 -4.83 2.30
N ALA A 85 6.20 -3.98 3.11
CA ALA A 85 4.81 -3.55 2.93
C ALA A 85 4.77 -2.10 2.46
N LEU A 86 4.14 -1.86 1.31
CA LEU A 86 3.82 -0.53 0.80
C LEU A 86 2.38 -0.21 1.20
N LEU A 87 2.20 0.72 2.13
CA LEU A 87 0.89 1.08 2.68
C LEU A 87 0.67 2.59 2.56
N GLU A 88 -0.54 2.98 2.22
CA GLU A 88 -0.92 4.40 2.26
C GLU A 88 -0.85 4.97 3.67
N CYS A 89 -0.60 6.27 3.78
CA CYS A 89 -0.64 6.98 5.07
C CYS A 89 -1.22 8.40 4.99
N GLY A 90 -1.72 8.81 3.84
CA GLY A 90 -2.19 10.17 3.57
C GLY A 90 -3.60 10.17 3.00
N GLN A 91 -4.13 11.38 2.76
CA GLN A 91 -5.49 11.58 2.23
C GLN A 91 -6.62 11.09 3.14
N TYR A 92 -6.37 10.94 4.44
CA TYR A 92 -7.40 10.60 5.42
C TYR A 92 -8.32 11.80 5.75
N SER A 93 -9.58 11.53 6.06
CA SER A 93 -10.54 12.54 6.53
C SER A 93 -11.64 11.89 7.37
N PRO A 94 -12.23 12.61 8.36
CA PRO A 94 -13.39 12.11 9.09
C PRO A 94 -14.60 11.83 8.17
N ASN A 95 -14.59 12.37 6.95
CA ASN A 95 -15.63 12.17 5.93
C ASN A 95 -15.55 10.80 5.23
N TRP A 96 -14.43 10.09 5.32
CA TRP A 96 -14.23 8.77 4.71
C TRP A 96 -13.37 7.84 5.57
N PRO A 97 -13.79 7.59 6.83
CA PRO A 97 -12.96 6.91 7.83
C PRO A 97 -12.69 5.44 7.50
N TRP A 98 -13.39 4.88 6.52
CA TRP A 98 -13.30 3.47 6.14
C TRP A 98 -12.35 3.22 4.97
N THR A 99 -12.01 4.22 4.17
CA THR A 99 -11.31 4.01 2.90
C THR A 99 -9.86 4.47 2.89
N HIS A 100 -9.41 5.11 3.98
CA HIS A 100 -8.02 5.54 4.18
C HIS A 100 -7.47 5.16 5.55
N LEU A 101 -6.16 4.97 5.66
CA LEU A 101 -5.47 4.71 6.93
C LEU A 101 -5.24 6.02 7.68
N TRP A 102 -5.63 6.06 8.95
CA TRP A 102 -5.42 7.22 9.83
C TRP A 102 -3.97 7.33 10.31
N TYR A 103 -3.63 8.43 11.00
CA TYR A 103 -2.30 8.90 11.45
C TYR A 103 -1.21 7.86 11.80
N GLY A 104 -1.56 6.68 12.33
CA GLY A 104 -0.61 5.61 12.66
C GLY A 104 -1.04 4.21 12.21
N GLN A 105 -2.19 4.09 11.55
CA GLN A 105 -2.77 2.79 11.22
C GLN A 105 -1.95 2.03 10.17
N ALA A 106 -1.13 2.72 9.35
CA ALA A 106 -0.18 2.05 8.47
C ALA A 106 0.88 1.25 9.25
N ALA A 107 1.31 1.73 10.43
CA ALA A 107 2.22 0.98 11.29
C ALA A 107 1.53 -0.23 11.92
N GLU A 108 0.27 -0.08 12.37
CA GLU A 108 -0.54 -1.20 12.89
C GLU A 108 -0.78 -2.27 11.81
N ALA A 109 -1.14 -1.84 10.59
CA ALA A 109 -1.32 -2.72 9.46
C ALA A 109 -0.02 -3.44 9.08
N ALA A 110 1.15 -2.77 9.16
CA ALA A 110 2.44 -3.42 8.95
C ALA A 110 2.72 -4.52 9.99
N VAL A 111 2.34 -4.32 11.26
CA VAL A 111 2.41 -5.35 12.31
C VAL A 111 1.49 -6.52 11.99
N ASP A 112 0.23 -6.25 11.63
CA ASP A 112 -0.75 -7.31 11.30
C ASP A 112 -0.35 -8.11 10.06
N LEU A 113 0.25 -7.45 9.07
CA LEU A 113 0.84 -8.09 7.89
C LEU A 113 2.10 -8.90 8.21
N ASN A 114 2.68 -8.77 9.40
CA ASN A 114 3.98 -9.34 9.75
C ASN A 114 5.07 -8.87 8.76
N ALA A 115 5.10 -7.56 8.49
CA ALA A 115 6.04 -6.93 7.59
C ALA A 115 7.34 -6.54 8.33
N ARG A 116 8.49 -6.84 7.73
CA ARG A 116 9.81 -6.47 8.25
C ARG A 116 10.13 -4.99 8.07
N LEU A 117 9.55 -4.37 7.04
CA LEU A 117 9.79 -3.00 6.64
C LEU A 117 8.49 -2.40 6.10
N LEU A 118 8.16 -1.20 6.55
CA LEU A 118 7.06 -0.39 6.05
C LEU A 118 7.61 0.72 5.14
N GLN A 119 7.07 0.85 3.93
CA GLN A 119 7.30 2.02 3.09
C GLN A 119 5.97 2.76 2.88
N PRO A 120 5.80 3.98 3.42
CA PRO A 120 4.59 4.74 3.21
C PRO A 120 4.47 5.22 1.77
N ILE A 121 3.28 5.03 1.20
CA ILE A 121 2.86 5.56 -0.10
C ILE A 121 1.68 6.52 0.09
N HIS A 122 1.14 7.08 -0.99
CA HIS A 122 -0.07 7.91 -0.96
C HIS A 122 0.05 9.27 -0.22
N TRP A 123 1.27 9.77 -0.03
CA TRP A 123 1.56 11.08 0.58
C TRP A 123 2.54 11.89 -0.28
N ALA A 124 2.69 13.19 0.01
CA ALA A 124 3.62 14.14 -0.65
C ALA A 124 3.50 14.34 -2.18
N LYS A 125 2.40 13.91 -2.82
CA LYS A 125 2.21 14.04 -4.28
C LYS A 125 1.04 14.94 -4.69
N PHE A 126 -0.15 14.70 -4.13
CA PHE A 126 -1.38 15.40 -4.48
C PHE A 126 -2.15 15.85 -3.23
N VAL A 127 -2.85 16.97 -3.35
CA VAL A 127 -3.74 17.50 -2.31
C VAL A 127 -5.16 17.02 -2.59
N GLU A 128 -5.59 15.97 -1.88
CA GLU A 128 -6.93 15.37 -2.01
C GLU A 128 -7.68 15.33 -0.66
N ALA A 129 -7.08 15.90 0.38
CA ALA A 129 -7.67 16.05 1.71
C ALA A 129 -7.01 17.24 2.42
N ASP A 130 -7.58 17.65 3.56
CA ASP A 130 -7.28 18.93 4.20
C ASP A 130 -6.01 18.93 5.09
N GLN A 131 -5.35 17.78 5.28
CA GLN A 131 -4.12 17.73 6.07
C GLN A 131 -2.92 18.37 5.34
N PRO A 132 -1.98 18.99 6.08
CA PRO A 132 -0.69 19.42 5.52
C PRO A 132 0.02 18.27 4.79
N TRP A 133 0.70 18.58 3.70
CA TRP A 133 1.27 17.56 2.80
C TRP A 133 2.27 16.60 3.48
N ASN A 134 2.99 17.07 4.50
CA ASN A 134 3.98 16.31 5.27
C ASN A 134 3.45 15.80 6.63
N GLU A 135 2.24 16.17 7.04
CA GLU A 135 1.63 15.64 8.27
C GLU A 135 1.55 14.10 8.28
N PRO A 136 1.13 13.41 7.19
CA PRO A 136 1.12 11.95 7.12
C PRO A 136 2.39 11.27 7.65
N ILE A 137 3.56 11.68 7.16
CA ILE A 137 4.82 11.06 7.54
C ILE A 137 5.24 11.48 8.95
N ALA A 138 4.99 12.74 9.33
CA ALA A 138 5.29 13.26 10.66
C ALA A 138 4.50 12.53 11.77
N LYS A 139 3.29 12.06 11.47
CA LYS A 139 2.48 11.24 12.39
C LYS A 139 2.84 9.75 12.34
N LEU A 140 3.19 9.23 11.16
CA LEU A 140 3.50 7.82 10.99
C LEU A 140 4.79 7.40 11.71
N LEU A 141 5.86 8.20 11.62
CA LEU A 141 7.17 7.80 12.15
C LEU A 141 7.15 7.53 13.67
N PRO A 142 6.58 8.41 14.53
CA PRO A 142 6.44 8.11 15.96
C PRO A 142 5.52 6.92 16.25
N ALA A 143 4.50 6.66 15.43
CA ALA A 143 3.63 5.49 15.58
C ALA A 143 4.37 4.18 15.27
N ALA A 144 5.16 4.18 14.19
CA ALA A 144 6.00 3.05 13.82
C ALA A 144 7.08 2.76 14.86
N GLU A 145 7.72 3.79 15.40
CA GLU A 145 8.72 3.66 16.47
C GLU A 145 8.13 2.98 17.72
N LYS A 146 6.94 3.41 18.17
CA LYS A 146 6.24 2.80 19.32
C LYS A 146 5.92 1.32 19.13
N LEU A 147 5.69 0.90 17.88
CA LEU A 147 5.38 -0.49 17.53
C LEU A 147 6.62 -1.31 17.12
N GLY A 148 7.82 -0.71 17.12
CA GLY A 148 9.05 -1.37 16.68
C GLY A 148 9.10 -1.67 15.18
N VAL A 149 8.29 -0.98 14.37
CA VAL A 149 8.23 -1.15 12.91
C VAL A 149 9.32 -0.29 12.26
N LYS A 150 10.20 -0.92 11.48
CA LYS A 150 11.16 -0.19 10.65
C LYS A 150 10.44 0.47 9.48
N VAL A 151 10.81 1.71 9.19
CA VAL A 151 10.23 2.49 8.08
C VAL A 151 11.32 2.77 7.04
N ASN A 152 10.94 2.76 5.76
CA ASN A 152 11.73 3.18 4.62
C ASN A 152 11.05 4.38 3.96
N VAL A 153 11.73 5.53 3.91
CA VAL A 153 11.22 6.81 3.42
C VAL A 153 12.13 7.36 2.30
N PRO A 154 12.19 6.70 1.13
CA PRO A 154 12.97 7.18 0.00
C PRO A 154 12.42 8.52 -0.52
N ARG A 155 13.25 9.33 -1.17
CA ARG A 155 12.76 10.49 -1.95
C ARG A 155 11.86 10.01 -3.09
N ILE A 156 10.92 10.86 -3.52
CA ILE A 156 10.10 10.56 -4.69
C ILE A 156 11.01 10.34 -5.91
N GLY A 157 10.97 9.13 -6.47
CA GLY A 157 11.81 8.71 -7.60
C GLY A 157 13.15 8.09 -7.23
N GLU A 158 13.53 8.05 -5.94
CA GLU A 158 14.72 7.35 -5.47
C GLU A 158 14.47 5.83 -5.43
N PRO A 159 15.28 5.03 -6.14
CA PRO A 159 15.11 3.58 -6.15
C PRO A 159 15.56 2.96 -4.83
N TYR A 160 14.84 1.94 -4.38
CA TYR A 160 15.21 1.13 -3.23
C TYR A 160 15.35 -0.34 -3.64
N THR A 161 16.48 -0.96 -3.28
CA THR A 161 16.72 -2.38 -3.54
C THR A 161 16.29 -3.21 -2.34
N LEU A 162 15.51 -4.27 -2.58
CA LEU A 162 15.04 -5.14 -1.51
C LEU A 162 16.20 -5.85 -0.79
N GLY A 163 16.27 -5.66 0.52
CA GLY A 163 17.33 -6.22 1.37
C GLY A 163 18.40 -5.21 1.78
N ASP A 164 18.42 -4.03 1.18
CA ASP A 164 19.28 -2.92 1.62
C ASP A 164 18.79 -2.34 2.97
N LEU A 165 19.60 -1.46 3.55
CA LEU A 165 19.19 -0.72 4.75
C LEU A 165 18.08 0.29 4.41
N PRO A 166 17.11 0.51 5.32
CA PRO A 166 16.07 1.51 5.11
C PRO A 166 16.66 2.91 4.93
N MET A 167 16.15 3.64 3.94
CA MET A 167 16.43 5.03 3.67
C MET A 167 15.57 5.90 4.60
N ASN A 168 16.19 6.73 5.43
CA ASN A 168 15.48 7.58 6.40
C ASN A 168 15.86 9.05 6.27
N ALA A 169 16.22 9.49 5.06
CA ALA A 169 16.53 10.89 4.81
C ALA A 169 15.28 11.75 5.06
N VAL A 170 15.41 12.77 5.91
CA VAL A 170 14.34 13.74 6.15
C VAL A 170 14.36 14.75 5.02
N TRP A 171 13.70 14.43 3.92
CA TRP A 171 13.53 15.32 2.77
C TRP A 171 12.20 16.06 2.81
N TRP A 172 11.32 15.77 3.76
CA TRP A 172 9.93 16.21 3.81
C TRP A 172 9.64 17.25 4.91
N ASP A 173 10.66 17.61 5.68
CA ASP A 173 10.58 18.56 6.79
C ASP A 173 11.34 19.83 6.43
N PHE A 174 10.76 20.61 5.51
CA PHE A 174 11.24 21.93 5.12
C PHE A 174 10.05 22.88 5.05
N GLU A 175 10.29 24.14 5.43
CA GLU A 175 9.33 25.25 5.28
C GLU A 175 9.30 25.78 3.85
#